data_AF-J7IW77-F1
#
_entry.id   AF-J7IW77-F1
#
_cell.length_a   1.000
_cell.length_b   1.000
_cell.length_c   1.000
_cell.angle_alpha   90.00
_cell.angle_beta   90.00
_cell.angle_gamma   90.00
#
_symmetry.space_group_name_H-M   'P 1'
#
loop_
_entity.id
_entity.type
_entity.pdbx_description
1 polymer ?
#
loop_
_entity_poly.entity_id
_entity_poly.type
_entity_poly.pdbx_seq_one_letter_code
_entity_poly.pdbx_strand_id
1 'polypeptide(L)' 'MSTSAIQIFIERINELSRKKRTVGLEEWEAAEQESLRQEYLTFIREQVKETLSNVQVEEDSPLQ' A
#
# COMPACT_ATOMS: atom_id res chain seq x y z
N MET A 1 9.65 5.78 -3.66
CA MET A 1 9.13 6.71 -2.63
C MET A 1 9.78 6.39 -1.29
N SER A 2 9.87 7.36 -0.37
CA SER A 2 10.33 7.08 1.00
C SER A 2 9.20 6.48 1.84
N THR A 3 9.50 5.54 2.74
CA THR A 3 8.55 4.95 3.71
C THR A 3 7.75 6.03 4.46
N SER A 4 8.37 7.19 4.73
CA SER A 4 7.71 8.33 5.35
C SER A 4 6.60 8.95 4.49
N ALA A 5 6.77 8.99 3.16
CA ALA A 5 5.74 9.52 2.26
C ALA A 5 4.52 8.60 2.18
N ILE A 6 4.72 7.28 2.25
CA ILE A 6 3.64 6.29 2.28
C ILE A 6 2.83 6.39 3.57
N GLN A 7 3.51 6.65 4.70
CA GLN A 7 2.85 6.84 5.99
C GLN A 7 1.83 7.99 5.93
N ILE A 8 2.19 9.10 5.27
CA ILE A 8 1.29 10.23 5.03
C ILE A 8 0.04 9.81 4.22
N PHE A 9 0.22 9.00 3.18
CA PHE A 9 -0.91 8.50 2.38
C PHE A 9 -1.83 7.59 3.20
N ILE A 10 -1.27 6.69 4.00
CA ILE A 10 -2.04 5.79 4.89
C ILE A 10 -2.85 6.61 5.90
N GLU A 11 -2.24 7.61 6.53
CA GLU A 11 -2.91 8.48 7.49
C GLU A 11 -4.10 9.20 6.84
N ARG A 12 -3.88 9.81 5.67
CA ARG A 12 -4.93 10.50 4.92
C ARG A 12 -6.05 9.57 4.45
N ILE A 13 -5.71 8.38 3.95
CA ILE A 13 -6.70 7.35 3.57
C ILE A 13 -7.55 6.94 4.79
N ASN A 14 -6.94 6.84 5.98
CA ASN A 14 -7.63 6.47 7.21
C ASN A 14 -8.56 7.59 7.71
N GLU A 15 -8.14 8.86 7.62
CA GLU A 15 -8.99 10.02 7.89
C GLU A 15 -10.24 10.00 6.99
N LEU A 16 -10.04 9.88 5.68
CA LEU A 16 -11.14 9.83 4.70
C LEU A 16 -12.04 8.60 4.95
N SER A 17 -11.46 7.46 5.31
CA SER A 17 -12.24 6.25 5.66
C SER A 17 -13.09 6.45 6.91
N ARG A 18 -12.58 7.15 7.93
CA ARG A 18 -13.33 7.51 9.13
C ARG A 18 -14.48 8.47 8.79
N LYS A 19 -14.20 9.51 8.00
CA LYS A 19 -15.23 10.47 7.54
C LYS A 19 -16.33 9.78 6.73
N LYS A 20 -15.95 8.90 5.79
CA LYS A 20 -16.89 8.09 4.99
C LYS A 20 -17.88 7.29 5.84
N ARG A 21 -17.40 6.72 6.96
CA ARG A 21 -18.21 5.89 7.86
C ARG A 21 -19.14 6.70 8.76
N THR A 22 -18.82 7.96 9.04
CA THR A 22 -19.59 8.79 9.98
C THR A 22 -20.57 9.71 9.26
N VAL A 23 -20.05 10.57 8.39
CA VAL A 23 -20.82 11.65 7.73
C VAL A 23 -20.91 11.47 6.22
N GLY A 24 -20.15 10.53 5.65
CA GLY A 24 -20.00 10.37 4.20
C GLY A 24 -18.82 11.17 3.65
N LEU A 25 -18.52 10.95 2.37
CA LEU A 25 -17.50 11.73 1.65
C LEU A 25 -18.15 12.61 0.61
N GLU A 26 -17.59 13.80 0.43
CA GLU A 26 -17.85 14.60 -0.75
C GLU A 26 -17.17 13.97 -1.97
N GLU A 27 -17.62 14.34 -3.17
CA GLU A 27 -17.14 13.73 -4.42
C GLU A 27 -15.63 13.90 -4.61
N TRP A 28 -15.09 15.09 -4.31
CA TRP A 28 -13.66 15.35 -4.39
C TRP A 28 -12.85 14.56 -3.35
N GLU A 29 -13.43 14.29 -2.18
CA GLU A 29 -12.78 13.46 -1.14
C GLU A 29 -12.75 11.99 -1.52
N ALA A 30 -13.81 11.51 -2.18
CA ALA A 30 -13.83 10.16 -2.73
C ALA A 30 -12.78 10.01 -3.84
N ALA A 31 -12.63 11.01 -4.70
CA ALA A 31 -11.58 11.05 -5.72
C ALA A 31 -10.17 11.11 -5.10
N GLU A 32 -9.96 11.94 -4.07
CA GLU A 32 -8.71 11.99 -3.31
C GLU A 32 -8.39 10.62 -2.70
N GLN A 33 -9.37 9.99 -2.02
CA GLN A 33 -9.20 8.69 -1.40
C GLN A 33 -8.82 7.61 -2.41
N GLU A 34 -9.45 7.60 -3.58
CA GLU A 34 -9.15 6.64 -4.64
C GLU A 34 -7.74 6.86 -5.21
N SER A 35 -7.37 8.10 -5.50
CA SER A 35 -6.03 8.45 -5.97
C SER A 35 -4.94 7.99 -5.00
N LEU A 36 -5.10 8.26 -3.70
CA LEU A 36 -4.15 7.85 -2.67
C LEU A 36 -4.04 6.33 -2.55
N ARG A 37 -5.15 5.60 -2.72
CA ARG A 37 -5.14 4.13 -2.71
C ARG A 37 -4.37 3.55 -3.90
N GLN A 38 -4.52 4.14 -5.09
CA GLN A 38 -3.78 3.67 -6.28
C GLN A 38 -2.27 3.86 -6.12
N GLU A 39 -1.84 4.99 -5.58
CA GLU A 39 -0.43 5.25 -5.24
C GLU A 39 0.10 4.24 -4.22
N TYR A 40 -0.64 4.04 -3.12
CA TYR A 40 -0.29 3.05 -2.10
C TYR A 40 -0.18 1.63 -2.67
N LEU A 41 -1.16 1.19 -3.47
CA LEU A 41 -1.15 -0.15 -4.06
C LEU A 41 0.01 -0.33 -5.05
N THR A 42 0.35 0.70 -5.81
CA THR A 42 1.50 0.66 -6.73
C THR A 42 2.79 0.44 -5.95
N PHE A 43 3.01 1.21 -4.89
CA PHE A 43 4.16 1.03 -4.00
C PHE A 43 4.21 -0.38 -3.38
N ILE A 44 3.09 -0.87 -2.84
CA ILE A 44 3.04 -2.20 -2.22
C ILE A 44 3.32 -3.30 -3.24
N ARG A 45 2.83 -3.18 -4.49
CA ARG A 45 3.14 -4.16 -5.55
C ARG A 45 4.64 -4.20 -5.87
N GLU A 46 5.30 -3.05 -5.91
CA GLU A 46 6.75 -2.97 -6.13
C GLU A 46 7.50 -3.60 -4.96
N GLN A 47 7.12 -3.29 -3.73
CA GLN A 47 7.72 -3.88 -2.53
C GLN A 47 7.57 -5.41 -2.50
N VAL A 48 6.39 -5.93 -2.87
CA VAL A 48 6.16 -7.39 -2.94
C VAL A 48 7.01 -8.03 -4.01
N LYS A 49 7.13 -7.42 -5.20
CA LYS A 49 8.01 -7.93 -6.28
C LYS A 49 9.46 -7.99 -5.83
N GLU A 50 9.95 -6.94 -5.16
CA GLU A 50 11.30 -6.89 -4.61
C GLU A 50 11.51 -8.03 -3.60
N THR A 51 10.60 -8.18 -2.63
CA THR A 51 10.67 -9.28 -1.65
C THR A 51 10.74 -10.64 -2.33
N LEU A 52 9.89 -10.89 -3.33
CA LEU A 52 9.88 -12.16 -4.06
C LEU A 52 11.15 -12.38 -4.89
N SER A 53 11.75 -11.32 -5.45
CA SER A 53 13.01 -11.43 -6.19
C SER A 53 14.21 -11.71 -5.29
N ASN A 54 14.14 -11.30 -4.02
CA ASN A 54 15.18 -11.51 -3.03
C ASN A 54 15.04 -12.85 -2.29
N VAL A 55 13.92 -13.57 -2.47
CA VAL A 55 13.77 -14.93 -1.94
C VAL A 55 14.74 -15.84 -2.70
N GLN A 56 15.87 -16.16 -2.07
CA GLN A 56 16.67 -17.32 -2.44
C GLN A 56 15.89 -18.57 -2.04
N VAL A 57 15.57 -19.40 -3.03
CA VAL A 57 15.20 -20.79 -2.78
C VAL A 57 16.46 -21.48 -2.29
N GLU A 58 16.56 -21.74 -0.99
CA GLU A 58 17.52 -22.72 -0.51
C GLU A 58 17.07 -24.07 -1.06
N GLU A 59 17.70 -24.50 -2.15
CA GLU A 59 17.64 -25.91 -2.52
C GLU A 59 18.28 -26.66 -1.36
N ASP A 60 17.43 -27.25 -0.53
CA ASP A 60 17.81 -28.28 0.43
C ASP A 60 18.34 -29.45 -0.41
N SER A 61 19.62 -29.38 -0.75
CA SER A 61 20.30 -30.39 -1.55
C SER A 61 20.11 -31.71 -0.83
N PRO A 62 19.45 -32.72 -1.44
CA PRO A 62 19.25 -33.99 -0.75
C PRO A 62 20.63 -34.55 -0.45
N LEU A 63 20.99 -34.54 0.83
CA LEU A 63 22.21 -35.14 1.35
C LEU A 63 22.33 -36.55 0.75
N GLN A 64 23.34 -36.71 -0.12
CA GLN A 64 23.81 -38.00 -0.64
C GLN A 64 24.48 -38.82 0.47
#